data_AF-A0A4Q8QK40-F1
#
_entry.id   AF-A0A4Q8QK40-F1
#
_cell.length_a   1.000
_cell.length_b   1.000
_cell.length_c   1.000
_cell.angle_alpha   90.00
_cell.angle_beta   90.00
_cell.angle_gamma   90.00
#
_symmetry.space_group_name_H-M   'P 1'
#
loop_
_entity.id
_entity.type
_entity.pdbx_description
1 polymer ?
#
loop_
_entity_poly.entity_id
_entity_poly.type
_entity_poly.pdbx_seq_one_letter_code
_entity_poly.pdbx_strand_id
1 'polypeptide(L)'
;MTEQQLHVRLNEGRLSKGKINGLVNELTQWPELTGSLILFVFEEDKSDSFNASWVLDHLMRKKLVYIVPHMDVFTKGLQSMSSESCIRPMAHICQMVTEVYFKKKDVAFRKHVTEEQLDRILTCCFDWLIGNHKIAAKVFSMTSLFYLGQKFDWVHPELKLVLQDTIGEGTAGYKNRAKKTLDKLVAMGH
;
A
#
# COMPACT_ATOMS: atom_id res chain seq x y z
N MET A 1 -23.73 4.11 8.64
CA MET A 1 -23.30 2.73 8.93
C MET A 1 -22.54 2.79 10.24
N THR A 2 -22.72 1.81 11.14
CA THR A 2 -21.94 1.73 12.38
C THR A 2 -20.73 0.79 12.21
N GLU A 3 -19.75 0.88 13.10
CA GLU A 3 -18.61 -0.04 13.13
C GLU A 3 -19.06 -1.50 13.26
N GLN A 4 -20.04 -1.78 14.14
CA GLN A 4 -20.61 -3.11 14.29
C GLN A 4 -21.25 -3.63 13.00
N GLN A 5 -21.98 -2.78 12.27
CA GLN A 5 -22.56 -3.15 10.98
C GLN A 5 -21.48 -3.46 9.95
N LEU A 6 -20.43 -2.65 9.90
CA LEU A 6 -19.29 -2.89 9.01
C LEU A 6 -18.63 -4.24 9.34
N HIS A 7 -18.34 -4.49 10.62
CA HIS A 7 -17.73 -5.74 11.08
C HIS A 7 -18.58 -6.96 10.69
N VAL A 8 -19.90 -6.91 10.90
CA VAL A 8 -20.81 -8.00 10.49
C VAL A 8 -20.72 -8.23 8.99
N ARG A 9 -20.79 -7.19 8.16
CA ARG A 9 -20.76 -7.33 6.69
C ARG A 9 -19.44 -7.87 6.17
N LEU A 10 -18.32 -7.54 6.81
CA LEU A 10 -17.01 -8.08 6.45
C LEU A 10 -16.88 -9.58 6.79
N ASN A 11 -17.67 -10.07 7.76
CA ASN A 11 -17.63 -11.45 8.27
C ASN A 11 -18.77 -12.35 7.74
N GLU A 12 -19.57 -11.91 6.76
CA GLU A 12 -20.62 -12.72 6.10
C GLU A 12 -20.06 -13.80 5.13
N GLY A 13 -18.83 -14.25 5.36
CA GLY A 13 -18.07 -15.08 4.42
C GLY A 13 -17.42 -14.30 3.28
N ARG A 14 -16.89 -15.00 2.27
CA ARG A 14 -16.13 -14.36 1.18
C ARG A 14 -17.01 -13.40 0.37
N LEU A 15 -16.63 -12.12 0.33
CA LEU A 15 -17.36 -11.13 -0.43
C LEU A 15 -17.04 -11.22 -1.93
N SER A 16 -18.09 -11.15 -2.75
CA SER A 16 -17.94 -11.01 -4.19
C SER A 16 -17.53 -9.57 -4.55
N LYS A 17 -16.96 -9.38 -5.75
CA LYS A 17 -16.61 -8.03 -6.25
C LYS A 17 -17.81 -7.07 -6.24
N GLY A 18 -19.01 -7.57 -6.53
CA GLY A 18 -20.25 -6.77 -6.47
C GLY A 18 -20.56 -6.30 -5.05
N LYS A 19 -20.47 -7.20 -4.06
CA LYS A 19 -20.67 -6.86 -2.64
C LYS A 19 -19.61 -5.87 -2.14
N ILE A 20 -18.34 -6.07 -2.49
CA ILE A 20 -17.24 -5.14 -2.16
C ILE A 20 -17.55 -3.75 -2.73
N ASN A 21 -17.91 -3.67 -4.02
CA ASN A 21 -18.22 -2.39 -4.65
C ASN A 21 -19.42 -1.68 -4.00
N GLY A 22 -20.47 -2.43 -3.63
CA GLY A 22 -21.62 -1.91 -2.91
C GLY A 22 -21.23 -1.33 -1.55
N LEU A 23 -20.51 -2.12 -0.74
CA LEU A 23 -20.02 -1.69 0.56
C LEU A 23 -19.10 -0.46 0.46
N VAL A 24 -18.18 -0.44 -0.50
CA VAL A 24 -17.31 0.72 -0.75
C VAL A 24 -18.10 1.97 -1.12
N ASN A 25 -19.15 1.85 -1.93
CA ASN A 25 -20.00 2.99 -2.28
C ASN A 25 -20.66 3.58 -1.03
N GLU A 26 -21.19 2.73 -0.15
CA GLU A 26 -21.76 3.16 1.12
C GLU A 26 -20.69 3.86 1.98
N LEU A 27 -19.52 3.24 2.17
CA LEU A 27 -18.41 3.76 2.98
C LEU A 27 -17.86 5.11 2.50
N THR A 28 -18.10 5.51 1.24
CA THR A 28 -17.72 6.86 0.80
C THR A 28 -18.41 7.98 1.59
N GLN A 29 -19.55 7.68 2.24
CA GLN A 29 -20.31 8.62 3.06
C GLN A 29 -19.91 8.61 4.55
N TRP A 30 -19.02 7.70 4.96
CA TRP A 30 -18.66 7.47 6.38
C TRP A 30 -17.14 7.46 6.57
N PRO A 31 -16.43 8.58 6.32
CA PRO A 31 -14.97 8.65 6.42
C PRO A 31 -14.41 8.19 7.78
N GLU A 32 -15.16 8.42 8.86
CA GLU A 32 -14.81 8.03 10.23
C GLU A 32 -14.66 6.52 10.44
N LEU A 33 -15.28 5.70 9.59
CA LEU A 33 -15.12 4.24 9.64
C LEU A 33 -13.80 3.75 9.01
N THR A 34 -13.02 4.64 8.40
CA THR A 34 -11.74 4.26 7.77
C THR A 34 -10.75 3.71 8.80
N GLY A 35 -10.71 4.29 10.00
CA GLY A 35 -9.87 3.80 11.09
C GLY A 35 -10.21 2.36 11.49
N SER A 36 -11.49 2.07 11.75
CA SER A 36 -11.94 0.73 12.11
C SER A 36 -11.70 -0.27 10.97
N LEU A 37 -11.93 0.15 9.72
CA LEU A 37 -11.64 -0.70 8.55
C LEU A 37 -10.15 -1.08 8.46
N ILE A 38 -9.24 -0.15 8.76
CA ILE A 38 -7.79 -0.44 8.82
C ILE A 38 -7.49 -1.48 9.91
N LEU A 39 -8.08 -1.34 11.10
CA LEU A 39 -7.89 -2.31 12.19
C LEU A 39 -8.38 -3.70 11.79
N PHE A 40 -9.55 -3.80 11.13
CA PHE A 40 -10.07 -5.06 10.62
C PHE A 40 -9.16 -5.69 9.56
N VAL A 41 -8.41 -4.92 8.77
CA VAL A 41 -7.38 -5.49 7.86
C VAL A 41 -6.31 -6.23 8.65
N PHE A 42 -5.84 -5.65 9.75
CA PHE A 42 -4.78 -6.25 10.56
C PHE A 42 -5.27 -7.46 11.36
N GLU A 43 -6.53 -7.46 11.78
CA GLU A 43 -7.18 -8.63 12.35
C GLU A 43 -7.31 -9.76 11.31
N GLU A 44 -7.81 -9.43 10.11
CA GLU A 44 -7.99 -10.40 9.02
C GLU A 44 -6.66 -10.99 8.51
N ASP A 45 -5.55 -10.25 8.58
CA ASP A 45 -4.21 -10.75 8.21
C ASP A 45 -3.80 -12.01 8.99
N LYS A 46 -4.40 -12.25 10.16
CA LYS A 46 -4.19 -13.45 10.99
C LYS A 46 -5.23 -14.56 10.75
N SER A 47 -6.01 -14.43 9.69
CA SER A 47 -7.09 -15.35 9.32
C SER A 47 -7.04 -15.70 7.82
N ASP A 48 -7.97 -16.55 7.37
CA ASP A 48 -8.17 -16.83 5.94
C ASP A 48 -9.06 -15.78 5.23
N SER A 49 -9.60 -14.80 5.96
CA SER A 49 -10.36 -13.69 5.39
C SER A 49 -9.43 -12.59 4.88
N PHE A 50 -9.89 -11.86 3.87
CA PHE A 50 -9.21 -10.68 3.32
C PHE A 50 -10.22 -9.68 2.75
N ASN A 51 -11.47 -9.74 3.23
CA ASN A 51 -12.55 -8.87 2.79
C ASN A 51 -12.26 -7.41 3.13
N ALA A 52 -11.84 -7.13 4.37
CA ALA A 52 -11.47 -5.80 4.84
C ALA A 52 -10.35 -5.21 3.99
N SER A 53 -9.30 -5.98 3.68
CA SER A 53 -8.16 -5.48 2.89
C SER A 53 -8.58 -5.08 1.48
N TRP A 54 -9.48 -5.85 0.85
CA TRP A 54 -10.01 -5.53 -0.47
C TRP A 54 -10.95 -4.33 -0.44
N VAL A 55 -11.84 -4.26 0.55
CA VAL A 55 -12.75 -3.12 0.74
C VAL A 55 -11.93 -1.85 0.97
N LEU A 56 -10.89 -1.89 1.81
CA LEU A 56 -10.01 -0.76 2.07
C LEU A 56 -9.29 -0.31 0.80
N ASP A 57 -8.68 -1.22 0.03
CA ASP A 57 -8.02 -0.86 -1.23
C ASP A 57 -8.98 -0.18 -2.21
N HIS A 58 -10.19 -0.70 -2.37
CA HIS A 58 -11.19 -0.13 -3.26
C HIS A 58 -11.72 1.23 -2.75
N LEU A 59 -11.84 1.41 -1.44
CA LEU A 59 -12.18 2.69 -0.84
C LEU A 59 -11.06 3.71 -1.08
N MET A 60 -9.79 3.34 -0.87
CA MET A 60 -8.64 4.22 -1.07
C MET A 60 -8.47 4.64 -2.53
N ARG A 61 -8.81 3.78 -3.50
CA ARG A 61 -8.89 4.14 -4.93
C ARG A 61 -9.89 5.27 -5.20
N LYS A 62 -10.94 5.42 -4.38
CA LYS A 62 -11.99 6.45 -4.53
C LYS A 62 -11.74 7.68 -3.66
N LYS A 63 -11.29 7.48 -2.43
CA LYS A 63 -11.21 8.50 -1.37
C LYS A 63 -9.92 8.35 -0.56
N LEU A 64 -8.76 8.38 -1.24
CA LEU A 64 -7.46 8.21 -0.58
C LEU A 64 -7.26 9.17 0.61
N VAL A 65 -7.76 10.41 0.54
CA VAL A 65 -7.64 11.40 1.62
C VAL A 65 -8.21 10.92 2.97
N TYR A 66 -9.11 9.93 2.98
CA TYR A 66 -9.67 9.37 4.21
C TYR A 66 -8.62 8.64 5.06
N ILE A 67 -7.48 8.23 4.47
CA ILE A 67 -6.39 7.61 5.25
C ILE A 67 -5.61 8.61 6.09
N VAL A 68 -5.62 9.90 5.73
CA VAL A 68 -4.73 10.91 6.32
C VAL A 68 -4.83 10.97 7.86
N PRO A 69 -6.03 10.99 8.48
CA PRO A 69 -6.17 10.97 9.93
C PRO A 69 -5.70 9.67 10.60
N HIS A 70 -5.51 8.60 9.82
CA HIS A 70 -5.22 7.25 10.30
C HIS A 70 -3.85 6.73 9.85
N MET A 71 -2.98 7.61 9.32
CA MET A 71 -1.67 7.23 8.80
C MET A 71 -0.77 6.58 9.85
N ASP A 72 -0.85 7.00 11.11
CA ASP A 72 -0.05 6.40 12.18
C ASP A 72 -0.46 4.95 12.44
N VAL A 73 -1.77 4.69 12.60
CA VAL A 73 -2.33 3.34 12.77
C VAL A 73 -2.01 2.47 11.55
N PHE A 74 -2.24 3.00 10.35
CA PHE A 74 -1.96 2.30 9.10
C PHE A 74 -0.49 1.87 9.02
N THR A 75 0.45 2.81 9.17
CA THR A 75 1.88 2.52 8.96
C THR A 75 2.49 1.65 10.06
N LYS A 76 2.02 1.74 11.31
CA LYS A 76 2.46 0.85 12.40
C LYS A 76 2.06 -0.61 12.17
N GLY A 77 0.88 -0.85 11.62
CA GLY A 77 0.40 -2.22 11.40
C GLY A 77 1.11 -2.97 10.27
N LEU A 78 1.68 -2.26 9.28
CA LEU A 78 2.26 -2.87 8.08
C LEU A 78 3.36 -3.88 8.38
N GLN A 79 4.25 -3.58 9.32
CA GLN A 79 5.40 -4.42 9.66
C GLN A 79 5.01 -5.79 10.23
N SER A 80 3.80 -5.90 10.78
CA SER A 80 3.30 -7.16 11.38
C SER A 80 2.62 -8.08 10.39
N MET A 81 2.45 -7.66 9.13
CA MET A 81 1.63 -8.36 8.15
C MET A 81 2.33 -9.58 7.57
N SER A 82 1.56 -10.65 7.36
CA SER A 82 2.06 -11.93 6.82
C SER A 82 1.19 -12.51 5.70
N SER A 83 -0.08 -12.09 5.56
CA SER A 83 -0.98 -12.63 4.56
C SER A 83 -0.74 -11.98 3.21
N GLU A 84 -0.34 -12.77 2.21
CA GLU A 84 -0.19 -12.31 0.82
C GLU A 84 -1.47 -11.65 0.25
N SER A 85 -2.63 -12.10 0.73
CA SER A 85 -3.93 -11.56 0.30
C SER A 85 -4.17 -10.15 0.86
N CYS A 86 -3.63 -9.83 2.04
CA CYS A 86 -3.75 -8.52 2.69
C CYS A 86 -2.58 -7.59 2.34
N ILE A 87 -1.35 -8.12 2.23
CA ILE A 87 -0.13 -7.36 1.89
C ILE A 87 -0.28 -6.64 0.54
N ARG A 88 -0.78 -7.34 -0.49
CA ARG A 88 -0.91 -6.74 -1.84
C ARG A 88 -1.78 -5.46 -1.82
N PRO A 89 -3.00 -5.47 -1.26
CA PRO A 89 -3.79 -4.25 -1.00
C PRO A 89 -3.01 -3.15 -0.27
N MET A 90 -2.30 -3.47 0.81
CA MET A 90 -1.61 -2.45 1.61
C MET A 90 -0.40 -1.85 0.87
N ALA A 91 0.34 -2.65 0.11
CA ALA A 91 1.41 -2.18 -0.77
C ALA A 91 0.88 -1.23 -1.85
N HIS A 92 -0.31 -1.52 -2.41
CA HIS A 92 -0.94 -0.61 -3.36
C HIS A 92 -1.35 0.73 -2.72
N ILE A 93 -1.85 0.71 -1.49
CA ILE A 93 -2.15 1.93 -0.74
C ILE A 93 -0.87 2.73 -0.48
N CYS A 94 0.24 2.09 -0.08
CA CYS A 94 1.54 2.74 0.06
C CYS A 94 2.00 3.43 -1.25
N GLN A 95 1.80 2.77 -2.40
CA GLN A 95 2.07 3.38 -3.69
C GLN A 95 1.21 4.62 -3.93
N MET A 96 -0.11 4.54 -3.68
CA MET A 96 -1.01 5.68 -3.86
C MET A 96 -0.61 6.85 -2.96
N VAL A 97 -0.27 6.59 -1.69
CA VAL A 97 0.18 7.62 -0.74
C VAL A 97 1.46 8.30 -1.24
N THR A 98 2.49 7.53 -1.62
CA THR A 98 3.76 8.09 -2.09
C THR A 98 3.60 8.84 -3.43
N GLU A 99 2.79 8.34 -4.36
CA GLU A 99 2.47 9.06 -5.60
C GLU A 99 1.78 10.41 -5.33
N VAL A 100 0.82 10.42 -4.41
CA VAL A 100 0.10 11.66 -4.07
C VAL A 100 1.01 12.64 -3.32
N TYR A 101 1.86 12.15 -2.43
CA TYR A 101 2.81 12.97 -1.67
C TYR A 101 3.92 13.58 -2.55
N PHE A 102 4.61 12.76 -3.35
CA PHE A 102 5.81 13.19 -4.10
C PHE A 102 5.50 13.72 -5.50
N LYS A 103 4.67 12.99 -6.27
CA LYS A 103 4.37 13.34 -7.66
C LYS A 103 3.29 14.41 -7.77
N LYS A 104 2.16 14.22 -7.10
CA LYS A 104 1.05 15.21 -7.15
C LYS A 104 1.28 16.38 -6.21
N LYS A 105 2.13 16.20 -5.18
CA LYS A 105 2.41 17.21 -4.15
C LYS A 105 1.14 17.72 -3.47
N ASP A 106 0.20 16.80 -3.22
CA ASP A 106 -1.08 17.14 -2.62
C ASP A 106 -0.90 17.79 -1.24
N VAL A 107 -1.63 18.88 -1.01
CA VAL A 107 -1.49 19.71 0.18
C VAL A 107 -1.87 18.95 1.45
N ALA A 108 -2.94 18.14 1.40
CA ALA A 108 -3.39 17.40 2.58
C ALA A 108 -2.35 16.36 3.00
N PHE A 109 -1.77 15.64 2.04
CA PHE A 109 -0.73 14.65 2.31
C PHE A 109 0.57 15.28 2.77
N ARG A 110 1.06 16.33 2.10
CA ARG A 110 2.32 17.00 2.49
C ARG A 110 2.24 17.70 3.85
N LYS A 111 1.05 18.13 4.26
CA LYS A 111 0.84 18.81 5.55
C LYS A 111 0.75 17.83 6.72
N HIS A 112 0.20 16.64 6.52
CA HIS A 112 -0.18 15.75 7.63
C HIS A 112 0.55 14.41 7.65
N VAL A 113 1.08 13.93 6.52
CA VAL A 113 1.92 12.72 6.51
C VAL A 113 3.31 13.08 7.00
N THR A 114 3.74 12.43 8.09
CA THR A 114 5.02 12.72 8.74
C THR A 114 6.16 11.96 8.09
N GLU A 115 7.39 12.42 8.33
CA GLU A 115 8.60 11.72 7.90
C GLU A 115 8.70 10.32 8.51
N GLU A 116 8.36 10.16 9.80
CA GLU A 116 8.30 8.86 10.49
C GLU A 116 7.34 7.87 9.82
N GLN A 117 6.17 8.35 9.35
CA GLN A 117 5.23 7.52 8.61
C GLN A 117 5.77 7.13 7.24
N LEU A 118 6.48 8.03 6.55
CA LEU A 118 7.15 7.72 5.28
C LEU A 118 8.28 6.71 5.46
N ASP A 119 9.03 6.82 6.56
CA ASP A 119 10.10 5.88 6.92
C ASP A 119 9.54 4.47 7.17
N ARG A 120 8.44 4.34 7.92
CA ARG A 120 7.76 3.04 8.08
C ARG A 120 7.29 2.43 6.76
N ILE A 121 6.75 3.25 5.85
CA ILE A 121 6.36 2.79 4.51
C ILE A 121 7.60 2.33 3.74
N LEU A 122 8.70 3.08 3.83
CA LEU A 122 9.97 2.76 3.19
C LEU A 122 10.49 1.40 3.65
N THR A 123 10.61 1.19 4.97
CA THR A 123 11.10 -0.07 5.55
C THR A 123 10.27 -1.24 5.05
N CYS A 124 8.94 -1.13 5.18
CA CYS A 124 8.03 -2.19 4.80
C CYS A 124 8.04 -2.47 3.29
N CYS A 125 8.22 -1.44 2.45
CA CYS A 125 8.35 -1.62 1.01
C CYS A 125 9.64 -2.37 0.64
N PHE A 126 10.77 -2.11 1.30
CA PHE A 126 11.99 -2.90 1.10
C PHE A 126 11.79 -4.35 1.55
N ASP A 127 11.21 -4.58 2.73
CA ASP A 127 10.90 -5.92 3.22
C ASP A 127 10.06 -6.69 2.21
N TRP A 128 9.01 -6.07 1.67
CA TRP A 128 8.14 -6.70 0.67
C TRP A 128 8.82 -6.91 -0.68
N LEU A 129 9.71 -6.01 -1.10
CA LEU A 129 10.41 -6.12 -2.39
C LEU A 129 11.43 -7.27 -2.36
N ILE A 130 12.21 -7.36 -1.28
CA ILE A 130 13.30 -8.32 -1.11
C ILE A 130 12.76 -9.68 -0.67
N GLY A 131 11.78 -9.69 0.25
CA GLY A 131 11.18 -10.91 0.80
C GLY A 131 10.45 -11.79 -0.22
N ASN A 132 10.07 -12.99 0.20
CA ASN A 132 9.38 -13.97 -0.65
C ASN A 132 7.87 -13.67 -0.79
N HIS A 133 7.54 -12.54 -1.41
CA HIS A 133 6.17 -12.07 -1.61
C HIS A 133 5.74 -12.17 -3.07
N LYS A 134 4.42 -12.18 -3.30
CA LYS A 134 3.84 -12.18 -4.65
C LYS A 134 4.25 -10.93 -5.42
N ILE A 135 4.44 -11.12 -6.73
CA ILE A 135 4.94 -10.10 -7.67
C ILE A 135 4.18 -8.76 -7.58
N ALA A 136 2.86 -8.79 -7.35
CA ALA A 136 2.07 -7.56 -7.27
C ALA A 136 2.49 -6.66 -6.11
N ALA A 137 2.75 -7.22 -4.92
CA ALA A 137 3.24 -6.46 -3.77
C ALA A 137 4.60 -5.85 -4.08
N LYS A 138 5.54 -6.66 -4.61
CA LYS A 138 6.87 -6.19 -5.04
C LYS A 138 6.80 -5.02 -6.02
N VAL A 139 5.91 -5.08 -7.02
CA VAL A 139 5.74 -4.03 -8.03
C VAL A 139 5.24 -2.72 -7.42
N PHE A 140 4.30 -2.79 -6.46
CA PHE A 140 3.82 -1.60 -5.76
C PHE A 140 4.92 -1.03 -4.85
N SER A 141 5.61 -1.87 -4.08
CA SER A 141 6.73 -1.48 -3.23
C SER A 141 7.85 -0.81 -4.01
N MET A 142 8.24 -1.36 -5.16
CA MET A 142 9.24 -0.78 -6.05
C MET A 142 8.86 0.65 -6.50
N THR A 143 7.58 0.87 -6.79
CA THR A 143 7.09 2.20 -7.18
C THR A 143 7.11 3.16 -5.99
N SER A 144 6.71 2.71 -4.80
CA SER A 144 6.80 3.51 -3.57
C SER A 144 8.24 3.93 -3.27
N LEU A 145 9.19 3.00 -3.32
CA LEU A 145 10.61 3.23 -3.05
C LEU A 145 11.22 4.24 -4.03
N PHE A 146 10.84 4.18 -5.31
CA PHE A 146 11.25 5.18 -6.30
C PHE A 146 10.80 6.60 -5.93
N TYR A 147 9.62 6.78 -5.34
CA TYR A 147 9.19 8.11 -4.89
C TYR A 147 9.85 8.52 -3.57
N LEU A 148 10.01 7.58 -2.65
CA LEU A 148 10.65 7.82 -1.35
C LEU A 148 12.12 8.24 -1.50
N GLY A 149 12.83 7.75 -2.52
CA GLY A 149 14.20 8.19 -2.81
C GLY A 149 14.34 9.64 -3.29
N GLN A 150 13.24 10.36 -3.53
CA GLN A 150 13.28 11.82 -3.71
C GLN A 150 13.48 12.58 -2.39
N LYS A 151 13.33 11.90 -1.24
CA LYS A 151 13.50 12.47 0.10
C LYS A 151 14.62 11.79 0.88
N PHE A 152 14.79 10.49 0.70
CA PHE A 152 15.81 9.70 1.39
C PHE A 152 16.89 9.30 0.39
N ASP A 153 17.99 10.06 0.34
CA ASP A 153 18.99 9.99 -0.73
C ASP A 153 19.61 8.61 -0.95
N TRP A 154 19.67 7.78 0.10
CA TRP A 154 20.21 6.42 0.05
C TRP A 154 19.30 5.41 -0.66
N VAL A 155 18.00 5.70 -0.79
CA VAL A 155 17.00 4.75 -1.31
C VAL A 155 17.17 4.48 -2.79
N HIS A 156 17.51 5.49 -3.60
CA HIS A 156 17.69 5.27 -5.05
C HIS A 156 18.88 4.35 -5.37
N PRO A 157 20.09 4.57 -4.80
CA PRO A 157 21.19 3.61 -4.90
C PRO A 157 20.80 2.19 -4.46
N GLU A 158 20.16 2.05 -3.31
CA GLU A 158 19.78 0.74 -2.77
C GLU A 158 18.74 0.04 -3.66
N LEU A 159 17.70 0.77 -4.08
CA LEU A 159 16.68 0.26 -4.99
C LEU A 159 17.30 -0.21 -6.30
N LYS A 160 18.27 0.54 -6.86
CA LYS A 160 18.96 0.15 -8.08
C LYS A 160 19.68 -1.19 -7.90
N LEU A 161 20.43 -1.36 -6.81
CA LEU A 161 21.15 -2.60 -6.50
C LEU A 161 20.18 -3.79 -6.40
N VAL A 162 19.12 -3.67 -5.59
CA VAL A 162 18.10 -4.71 -5.42
C VAL A 162 17.47 -5.11 -6.76
N LEU A 163 17.17 -4.14 -7.63
CA LEU A 163 16.57 -4.42 -8.93
C LEU A 163 17.57 -5.08 -9.89
N GLN A 164 18.84 -4.67 -9.89
CA GLN A 164 19.87 -5.29 -10.73
C GLN A 164 20.10 -6.76 -10.36
N ASP A 165 20.07 -7.07 -9.07
CA ASP A 165 20.23 -8.44 -8.56
C ASP A 165 19.01 -9.32 -8.90
N THR A 166 17.79 -8.80 -8.68
CA THR A 166 16.55 -9.60 -8.78
C THR A 166 15.92 -9.65 -10.17
N ILE A 167 16.28 -8.75 -11.10
CA ILE A 167 15.60 -8.65 -12.40
C ILE A 167 15.79 -9.91 -13.26
N GLY A 168 16.94 -10.61 -13.16
CA GLY A 168 17.23 -11.81 -13.95
C GLY A 168 16.24 -12.95 -13.70
N GLU A 169 15.85 -13.14 -12.44
CA GLU A 169 15.01 -14.24 -11.97
C GLU A 169 13.50 -13.89 -11.96
N GLY A 170 13.17 -12.61 -12.16
CA GLY A 170 11.79 -12.14 -12.11
C GLY A 170 10.88 -12.65 -13.24
N THR A 171 9.57 -12.66 -12.97
CA THR A 171 8.53 -12.87 -14.00
C THR A 171 8.55 -11.77 -15.06
N ALA A 172 7.93 -12.00 -16.21
CA ALA A 172 7.83 -10.98 -17.28
C ALA A 172 7.24 -9.64 -16.79
N GLY A 173 6.22 -9.70 -15.92
CA GLY A 173 5.61 -8.51 -15.33
C GLY A 173 6.56 -7.76 -14.40
N TYR A 174 7.31 -8.48 -13.56
CA TYR A 174 8.34 -7.91 -12.69
C TYR A 174 9.46 -7.26 -13.51
N LYS A 175 10.00 -8.00 -14.49
CA LYS A 175 11.07 -7.53 -15.41
C LYS A 175 10.71 -6.23 -16.10
N ASN A 176 9.49 -6.13 -16.65
CA ASN A 176 9.01 -4.92 -17.31
C ASN A 176 9.00 -3.72 -16.35
N ARG A 177 8.50 -3.91 -15.12
CA ARG A 177 8.47 -2.85 -14.11
C ARG A 177 9.87 -2.46 -13.64
N ALA A 178 10.70 -3.44 -13.29
CA ALA A 178 12.07 -3.23 -12.84
C ALA A 178 12.89 -2.46 -13.87
N LYS A 179 12.82 -2.85 -15.15
CA LYS A 179 13.49 -2.14 -16.25
C LYS A 179 13.06 -0.68 -16.32
N LYS A 180 11.75 -0.39 -16.30
CA LYS A 180 11.24 1.00 -16.31
C LYS A 180 11.70 1.82 -15.12
N THR A 181 11.84 1.20 -13.94
CA THR A 181 12.35 1.89 -12.75
C THR A 181 13.84 2.16 -12.88
N LEU A 182 14.63 1.17 -13.32
CA LEU A 182 16.07 1.33 -13.58
C LEU A 182 16.34 2.43 -14.63
N ASP A 183 15.59 2.43 -15.74
CA ASP A 183 15.73 3.45 -16.79
C ASP A 183 15.51 4.87 -16.23
N LYS A 184 14.54 5.04 -15.32
CA LYS A 184 14.30 6.32 -14.64
C LYS A 184 15.41 6.70 -13.67
N LEU A 185 15.92 5.74 -12.90
CA LEU A 185 17.02 5.97 -11.96
C LEU A 185 18.28 6.43 -12.71
N VAL A 186 18.62 5.75 -13.81
CA VAL A 186 19.75 6.13 -14.68
C VAL A 186 19.55 7.53 -15.26
N ALA A 187 18.35 7.87 -15.74
CA ALA A 187 18.05 9.20 -16.25
C ALA A 187 18.17 10.31 -15.18
N MET A 188 18.07 9.96 -13.90
CA MET A 188 18.25 10.86 -12.76
C MET A 188 19.70 10.89 -12.24
N GLY A 189 20.62 10.13 -12.83
CA GLY A 189 22.03 10.07 -12.43
C GLY A 189 22.33 9.03 -11.33
N HIS A 190 21.42 8.08 -11.09
CA HIS A 190 21.63 6.98 -10.14
C HIS A 190 22.12 5.70 -10.80
#